data_AF-A0A7X7KRA4-F1
#
_entry.id   AF-A0A7X7KRA4-F1
#
_cell.length_a   1.000
_cell.length_b   1.000
_cell.length_c   1.000
_cell.angle_alpha   90.00
_cell.angle_beta   90.00
_cell.angle_gamma   90.00
#
_symmetry.space_group_name_H-M   'P 1'
#
loop_
_entity.id
_entity.type
_entity.pdbx_description
1 polymer ?
#
loop_
_entity_poly.entity_id
_entity_poly.type
_entity_poly.pdbx_seq_one_letter_code
_entity_poly.pdbx_strand_id
1 'polypeptide(L)'
;MSTQGQRQDATQTARQTAVARPPLYRVLIHNDDYTPMAFVVSILREVFHHEDIDAVRIMLAVHKRGVGVAGVYPFQIAETKVSQVHRAARSEGHPLTCSLEEAS
;
A
#
# COMPACT_ATOMS: atom_id res chain seq x y z
N MET A 1 49.78 -31.38 -40.26
CA MET A 1 48.44 -31.92 -40.53
C MET A 1 47.93 -32.49 -39.21
N SER A 2 47.39 -31.67 -38.29
CA SER A 2 46.12 -30.93 -38.32
C SER A 2 44.92 -31.82 -37.98
N THR A 3 44.57 -31.85 -36.69
CA THR A 3 43.22 -32.08 -36.13
C THR A 3 43.27 -31.48 -34.72
N GLN A 4 42.86 -30.23 -34.48
CA GLN A 4 41.50 -29.81 -34.05
C GLN A 4 40.88 -30.83 -33.09
N GLY A 5 40.47 -30.52 -31.87
CA GLY A 5 40.15 -29.25 -31.23
C GLY A 5 38.91 -29.51 -30.39
N GLN A 6 39.05 -29.56 -29.07
CA GLN A 6 37.91 -29.61 -28.15
C GLN A 6 38.16 -28.63 -27.00
N ARG A 7 37.70 -27.39 -27.20
CA ARG A 7 37.41 -26.47 -26.10
C ARG A 7 36.05 -26.88 -25.56
N GLN A 8 36.03 -27.40 -24.33
CA GLN A 8 34.80 -27.61 -23.58
C GLN A 8 34.32 -26.23 -23.10
N ASP A 9 33.38 -25.64 -23.83
CA ASP A 9 32.65 -24.47 -23.38
C ASP A 9 31.54 -24.94 -22.44
N ALA A 10 31.91 -25.14 -21.17
CA ALA A 10 30.94 -25.41 -20.10
C ALA A 10 30.21 -24.10 -19.79
N THR A 11 29.07 -23.90 -20.45
CA THR A 11 28.19 -22.76 -20.21
C THR A 11 27.68 -22.86 -18.77
N GLN A 12 28.18 -21.97 -17.90
CA GLN A 12 27.72 -21.86 -16.52
C GLN A 12 26.22 -21.52 -16.53
N THR A 13 25.40 -22.45 -16.05
CA THR A 13 23.98 -22.25 -15.81
C THR A 13 23.80 -21.05 -14.88
N ALA A 14 23.30 -19.93 -15.42
CA ALA A 14 22.92 -18.77 -14.64
C ALA A 14 21.91 -19.18 -13.56
N ARG A 15 22.32 -19.05 -12.30
CA ARG A 15 21.48 -19.27 -11.13
C ARG A 15 20.34 -18.25 -11.18
N GLN A 16 19.16 -18.67 -11.61
CA GLN A 16 17.94 -17.87 -11.50
C GLN A 16 17.65 -17.65 -10.01
N THR A 17 18.08 -16.51 -9.46
CA THR A 17 17.61 -16.06 -8.16
C THR A 17 16.15 -15.69 -8.33
N ALA A 18 15.25 -16.54 -7.83
CA ALA A 18 13.83 -16.21 -7.73
C ALA A 18 13.70 -14.93 -6.91
N VAL A 19 13.32 -13.83 -7.55
CA VAL A 19 13.03 -12.57 -6.87
C VAL A 19 11.75 -12.80 -6.05
N ALA A 20 11.87 -12.80 -4.73
CA ALA A 20 10.71 -12.88 -3.85
C ALA A 20 9.79 -11.69 -4.12
N ARG A 21 8.48 -11.92 -4.21
CA ARG A 21 7.50 -10.83 -4.34
C ARG A 21 7.56 -9.97 -3.08
N PRO A 22 7.57 -8.62 -3.20
CA PRO A 22 7.57 -7.76 -2.04
C PRO A 22 6.36 -8.05 -1.12
N PRO A 23 6.53 -8.01 0.21
CA PRO A 23 5.41 -8.12 1.13
C PRO A 23 4.41 -6.99 0.88
N LEU A 24 3.13 -7.33 0.95
CA LEU A 24 2.03 -6.38 0.83
C LEU A 24 1.64 -5.89 2.22
N TYR A 25 1.16 -4.65 2.28
CA TYR A 25 0.73 -3.99 3.51
C TYR A 25 -0.65 -3.39 3.31
N ARG A 26 -1.51 -3.59 4.30
CA ARG A 26 -2.81 -2.94 4.43
C ARG A 26 -2.58 -1.55 5.01
N VAL A 27 -3.15 -0.54 4.37
CA VAL A 27 -3.26 0.81 4.92
C VAL A 27 -4.60 0.93 5.63
N LEU A 28 -4.56 1.21 6.93
CA LEU A 28 -5.72 1.23 7.81
C LEU A 28 -6.05 2.67 8.22
N ILE A 29 -7.31 3.08 8.08
CA ILE A 29 -7.83 4.32 8.65
C ILE A 29 -8.57 3.99 9.94
N HIS A 30 -8.29 4.76 11.00
CA HIS A 30 -8.88 4.60 12.32
C HIS A 30 -9.95 5.67 12.56
N ASN A 31 -11.05 5.27 13.18
CA ASN A 31 -12.13 6.17 13.58
C ASN A 31 -11.69 7.05 14.77
N ASP A 32 -12.20 8.26 14.78
CA ASP A 32 -12.12 9.20 15.90
C ASP A 32 -13.39 10.07 15.92
N ASP A 33 -13.61 10.83 17.00
CA ASP A 33 -14.85 11.59 17.21
C ASP A 33 -14.83 13.02 16.61
N TYR A 34 -13.73 13.43 15.99
CA TYR A 34 -13.50 14.83 15.59
C TYR A 34 -13.34 15.01 14.08
N THR A 35 -12.81 14.01 13.37
CA THR A 35 -12.59 14.08 11.93
C THR A 35 -13.93 13.98 11.18
N PRO A 36 -14.30 14.95 10.33
CA PRO A 36 -15.55 14.90 9.57
C PRO A 36 -15.61 13.71 8.61
N MET A 37 -16.77 13.05 8.50
CA MET A 37 -16.98 11.95 7.55
C MET A 37 -16.66 12.35 6.10
N ALA A 38 -17.03 13.57 5.70
CA ALA A 38 -16.75 14.08 4.36
C ALA A 38 -15.24 14.20 4.07
N PHE A 39 -14.44 14.54 5.09
CA PHE A 39 -12.98 14.56 4.98
C PHE A 39 -12.41 13.15 4.81
N VAL A 40 -12.93 12.16 5.56
CA VAL A 40 -12.50 10.76 5.37
C VAL A 40 -12.83 10.27 3.95
N VAL A 41 -13.98 10.66 3.40
CA VAL A 41 -14.35 10.35 2.00
C VAL A 41 -13.41 11.03 1.00
N SER A 42 -13.03 12.31 1.20
CA SER A 42 -12.07 12.97 0.29
C SER A 42 -10.70 12.29 0.33
N ILE A 43 -10.22 11.90 1.52
CA ILE A 43 -8.99 11.11 1.65
C ILE A 43 -9.05 9.81 0.84
N LEU A 44 -10.15 9.06 0.95
CA LEU A 44 -10.34 7.80 0.22
C LEU A 44 -10.36 8.00 -1.30
N ARG A 45 -10.87 9.13 -1.79
CA ARG A 45 -10.90 9.48 -3.22
C ARG A 45 -9.54 9.98 -3.71
N GLU A 46 -8.93 10.92 -2.99
CA GLU A 46 -7.74 11.64 -3.47
C GLU A 46 -6.45 10.85 -3.26
N VAL A 47 -6.32 10.20 -2.10
CA VAL A 47 -5.11 9.43 -1.74
C VAL A 47 -5.20 8.00 -2.23
N PHE A 48 -6.38 7.37 -2.15
CA PHE A 48 -6.56 5.95 -2.45
C PHE A 48 -7.25 5.67 -3.78
N HIS A 49 -7.78 6.70 -4.44
CA HIS A 49 -8.46 6.60 -5.74
C HIS A 49 -9.67 5.66 -5.72
N HIS A 50 -10.39 5.63 -4.60
CA HIS A 50 -11.71 4.98 -4.55
C HIS A 50 -12.74 5.81 -5.29
N GLU A 51 -13.64 5.12 -6.00
CA GLU A 51 -14.87 5.70 -6.53
C GLU A 51 -15.78 6.16 -5.37
N ASP A 52 -16.68 7.10 -5.65
CA ASP A 52 -17.49 7.79 -4.63
C ASP A 52 -18.27 6.83 -3.74
N ILE A 53 -18.90 5.82 -4.34
CA ILE A 53 -19.70 4.82 -3.60
C ILE A 53 -18.81 3.97 -2.69
N ASP A 54 -17.62 3.59 -3.15
CA ASP A 54 -16.68 2.78 -2.38
C ASP A 54 -16.05 3.56 -1.24
N ALA A 55 -15.68 4.82 -1.49
CA ALA A 55 -15.16 5.73 -0.47
C ALA A 55 -16.18 5.91 0.67
N VAL A 56 -17.46 6.16 0.34
CA VAL A 56 -18.52 6.27 1.36
C VAL A 56 -18.70 4.97 2.13
N ARG A 57 -18.69 3.82 1.44
CA ARG A 57 -18.82 2.50 2.07
C ARG A 57 -17.68 2.20 3.04
N ILE A 58 -16.44 2.48 2.64
CA ILE A 58 -15.26 2.28 3.50
C ILE A 58 -15.31 3.24 4.68
N MET A 59 -15.61 4.52 4.47
CA MET A 59 -15.76 5.50 5.55
C MET A 59 -16.80 5.04 6.58
N LEU A 60 -17.98 4.58 6.13
CA LEU A 60 -19.02 4.07 7.03
C LEU A 60 -18.55 2.83 7.81
N ALA A 61 -17.74 1.98 7.19
CA ALA A 61 -17.16 0.82 7.87
C ALA A 61 -16.16 1.24 8.95
N VAL A 62 -15.27 2.21 8.66
CA VAL A 62 -14.36 2.80 9.66
C VAL A 62 -15.16 3.34 10.83
N HIS A 63 -16.16 4.19 10.56
CA HIS A 63 -16.98 4.82 11.60
C HIS A 63 -17.67 3.80 12.51
N LYS A 64 -18.25 2.74 11.93
CA LYS A 64 -19.00 1.74 12.70
C LYS A 64 -18.11 0.71 13.42
N ARG A 65 -16.91 0.43 12.91
CA ARG A 65 -16.06 -0.68 13.37
C ARG A 65 -14.78 -0.23 14.04
N GLY A 66 -14.52 1.08 14.09
CA GLY A 66 -13.31 1.66 14.66
C GLY A 66 -12.12 1.69 13.69
N VAL A 67 -12.07 0.79 12.71
CA VAL A 67 -10.97 0.71 11.73
C VAL A 67 -11.45 0.15 10.40
N GLY A 68 -10.84 0.57 9.31
CA GLY A 68 -11.12 0.07 7.96
C GLY A 68 -9.91 0.08 7.05
N VAL A 69 -9.89 -0.83 6.08
CA VAL A 69 -8.81 -0.91 5.08
C VAL A 69 -9.09 0.11 3.99
N ALA A 70 -8.17 1.06 3.82
CA ALA A 70 -8.19 2.02 2.72
C ALA A 70 -7.50 1.47 1.47
N GLY A 71 -6.58 0.53 1.58
CA GLY A 71 -5.99 -0.15 0.42
C GLY A 71 -4.88 -1.13 0.81
N VAL A 72 -4.37 -1.86 -0.18
CA VAL A 72 -3.28 -2.84 -0.01
C VAL A 72 -2.20 -2.57 -1.05
N TYR A 73 -0.96 -2.37 -0.58
CA TYR A 73 0.15 -1.95 -1.44
C TYR A 73 1.49 -2.53 -0.96
N PRO A 74 2.53 -2.60 -1.81
CA PRO A 74 3.90 -2.77 -1.34
C PRO A 74 4.30 -1.72 -0.31
N PHE A 75 5.18 -2.09 0.63
CA PHE A 75 5.56 -1.26 1.79
C PHE A 75 5.81 0.23 1.46
N GLN A 76 6.68 0.52 0.48
CA GLN A 76 7.05 1.91 0.15
C GLN A 76 5.87 2.76 -0.33
N ILE A 77 4.94 2.14 -1.08
CA ILE A 77 3.72 2.81 -1.55
C ILE A 77 2.77 3.02 -0.37
N ALA A 78 2.63 2.01 0.48
CA ALA A 78 1.79 2.06 1.66
C ALA A 78 2.25 3.17 2.64
N GLU A 79 3.55 3.24 2.93
CA GLU A 79 4.18 4.27 3.76
C GLU A 79 3.96 5.67 3.19
N THR A 80 4.14 5.83 1.87
CA THR A 80 3.88 7.11 1.19
C THR A 80 2.43 7.55 1.35
N LYS A 81 1.47 6.63 1.19
CA LYS A 81 0.03 6.93 1.36
C LYS A 81 -0.30 7.32 2.79
N VAL A 82 0.24 6.63 3.80
CA VAL A 82 0.07 7.02 5.22
C VAL A 82 0.56 8.44 5.46
N SER A 83 1.75 8.78 4.95
CA SER A 83 2.30 10.14 5.05
C SER A 83 1.43 11.20 4.37
N GLN A 84 0.84 10.88 3.21
CA GLN A 84 -0.12 11.75 2.53
C GLN A 84 -1.37 12.01 3.36
N VAL A 85 -1.97 10.95 3.95
CA VAL A 85 -3.16 11.07 4.82
C VAL A 85 -2.85 11.96 6.02
N HIS A 86 -1.77 11.69 6.74
CA HIS A 86 -1.42 12.47 7.93
C HIS A 86 -1.10 13.93 7.60
N ARG A 87 -0.49 14.20 6.44
CA ARG A 87 -0.21 15.57 6.01
C ARG A 87 -1.52 16.33 5.74
N ALA A 88 -2.45 15.72 5.01
CA ALA A 88 -3.76 16.31 4.74
C ALA A 88 -4.58 16.54 6.03
N ALA A 89 -4.58 15.56 6.94
CA ALA A 89 -5.28 15.68 8.22
C ALA A 89 -4.70 16.83 9.06
N ARG A 90 -3.37 16.92 9.17
CA ARG A 90 -2.71 18.02 9.88
C ARG A 90 -2.97 19.39 9.26
N SER A 91 -3.00 19.50 7.93
CA SER A 91 -3.27 20.80 7.27
C SER A 91 -4.68 21.31 7.52
N GLU A 92 -5.64 20.42 7.79
CA GLU A 92 -7.02 20.79 8.12
C GLU A 92 -7.32 20.75 9.64
N GLY A 93 -6.35 20.37 10.47
CA GLY A 93 -6.50 20.32 11.93
C GLY A 93 -7.24 19.09 12.46
N HIS A 94 -7.39 18.03 11.65
CA HIS A 94 -8.06 16.79 12.05
C HIS A 94 -7.10 15.81 12.73
N PRO A 95 -7.52 15.08 13.78
CA PRO A 95 -6.69 14.09 14.47
C PRO A 95 -6.65 12.71 13.77
N LEU A 96 -7.11 12.62 12.52
CA LEU A 96 -7.24 11.36 11.77
C LEU A 96 -5.95 10.53 11.79
N THR A 97 -6.06 9.28 12.25
CA THR A 97 -4.94 8.34 12.33
C THR A 97 -5.00 7.31 11.20
N CYS A 98 -3.82 6.92 10.73
CA CYS A 98 -3.60 6.00 9.61
C CYS A 98 -2.36 5.13 9.91
N SER A 99 -2.43 3.81 9.69
CA SER A 99 -1.35 2.87 10.02
C SER A 99 -1.14 1.78 8.96
N LEU A 100 -0.05 1.05 9.08
CA LEU A 100 0.28 -0.11 8.24
C LEU A 100 0.16 -1.42 9.03
N GLU A 101 -0.33 -2.46 8.36
CA GLU A 101 -0.35 -3.84 8.84
C GLU A 101 0.14 -4.75 7.71
N GLU A 102 1.06 -5.67 7.98
CA GLU A 102 1.51 -6.64 6.96
C GLU A 102 0.34 -7.52 6.54
N ALA A 103 0.12 -7.64 5.23
CA ALA A 103 -0.89 -8.53 4.68
C ALA A 103 -0.33 -9.95 4.69
N SER A 104 -0.81 -10.76 5.64
CA SER A 104 -0.47 -12.17 5.80
C SER A 104 -0.93 -13.06 4.65
#